data_AF-A0A7W1BE91-F1
#
_entry.id   AF-A0A7W1BE91-F1
#
_cell.length_a   1.000
_cell.length_b   1.000
_cell.length_c   1.000
_cell.angle_alpha   90.00
_cell.angle_beta   90.00
_cell.angle_gamma   90.00
#
_symmetry.space_group_name_H-M   'P 1'
#
loop_
_entity.id
_entity.type
_entity.pdbx_description
1 polymer ?
#
loop_
_entity_poly.entity_id
_entity_poly.type
_entity_poly.pdbx_seq_one_letter_code
_entity_poly.pdbx_strand_id
1 'polypeptide(L)'
;MKAFAEMMPVFRHPRCLNCHGGVDPFEEEEVGGHRGGAMEQLLPINTAQCQDCHDGLPGWMVPPLEDLLFVGKNDEELCLQMKHHEKTGADFVGHIFNDHDDANVQFIAAGFKGDRALGEGLKDYDLVAEKPPGTQAQLTDKARKWVETLGDGYTASPECGCVKPSLKLEIRHRSADNTNDASSRAGHVDFSGEVKFEVTLVPVEGLPDGWHRADTTLHRPLRVDLVNRHCRGEASQDEEWNLFGRVNLETETLELNFGIYPEEERGSATCRTGGHVDTKPLEPSLFYEMERITIPLNSTAPTTLTATDPSGGAQERITVRLVE
;
A
#
# COMPACT_ATOMS: atom_id res chain seq x y z
N MET A 1 3.77 11.20 -4.52
CA MET A 1 4.69 10.39 -3.69
C MET A 1 6.04 9.99 -4.32
N LYS A 2 6.10 9.54 -5.58
CA LYS A 2 7.32 8.98 -6.23
C LYS A 2 8.61 9.82 -6.03
N ALA A 3 8.57 11.14 -6.23
CA ALA A 3 9.75 11.99 -6.09
C ALA A 3 10.28 12.09 -4.64
N PHE A 4 9.39 12.05 -3.63
CA PHE A 4 9.79 12.03 -2.23
C PHE A 4 10.48 10.70 -1.87
N ALA A 5 9.96 9.59 -2.39
CA ALA A 5 10.49 8.25 -2.13
C ALA A 5 11.98 8.12 -2.51
N GLU A 6 12.46 8.91 -3.48
CA GLU A 6 13.87 8.96 -3.89
C GLU A 6 14.81 9.44 -2.75
N MET A 7 14.29 10.13 -1.73
CA MET A 7 15.03 10.60 -0.55
C MET A 7 15.03 9.58 0.61
N MET A 8 14.13 8.60 0.61
CA MET A 8 13.97 7.65 1.73
C MET A 8 15.22 6.83 2.05
N PRO A 9 16.06 6.41 1.07
CA PRO A 9 17.31 5.73 1.40
C PRO A 9 18.25 6.56 2.29
N VAL A 10 18.16 7.89 2.23
CA VAL A 10 18.90 8.78 3.12
C VAL A 10 18.18 8.96 4.45
N PHE A 11 16.89 9.31 4.46
CA PHE A 11 16.16 9.54 5.72
C PHE A 11 16.08 8.29 6.60
N ARG A 12 16.03 7.10 6.01
CA ARG A 12 16.05 5.82 6.72
C ARG A 12 17.46 5.31 7.03
N HIS A 13 18.51 6.03 6.62
CA HIS A 13 19.88 5.63 6.90
C HIS A 13 20.18 5.78 8.41
N PRO A 14 20.92 4.85 9.03
CA PRO A 14 21.25 4.93 10.46
C PRO A 14 21.82 6.28 10.89
N ARG A 15 22.65 6.95 10.06
CA ARG A 15 23.16 8.29 10.41
C ARG A 15 22.10 9.38 10.53
N CYS A 16 21.04 9.32 9.74
CA CYS A 16 19.94 10.28 9.85
C CYS A 16 19.04 9.91 11.03
N LEU A 17 18.81 8.61 11.25
CA LEU A 17 18.11 8.08 12.43
C LEU A 17 18.88 8.30 13.74
N ASN A 18 20.19 8.51 13.72
CA ASN A 18 20.94 8.90 14.91
C ASN A 18 20.49 10.28 15.44
N CYS A 19 20.01 11.18 14.59
CA CYS A 19 19.47 12.47 15.04
C CYS A 19 17.95 12.42 15.17
N HIS A 20 17.28 11.80 14.20
CA HIS A 20 15.81 11.75 14.10
C HIS A 20 15.19 10.47 14.67
N GLY A 21 15.96 9.61 15.31
CA GLY A 21 15.46 8.30 15.76
C GLY A 21 15.02 8.28 17.21
N GLY A 22 15.23 9.36 17.96
CA GLY A 22 15.12 9.34 19.41
C GLY A 22 16.37 8.70 19.97
N VAL A 23 17.34 9.51 20.35
CA VAL A 23 18.55 9.00 20.99
C VAL A 23 18.44 9.19 22.48
N ASP A 24 18.65 8.12 23.24
CA ASP A 24 19.03 8.24 24.64
C ASP A 24 20.51 7.89 24.75
N PRO A 25 21.42 8.89 24.76
CA PRO A 25 22.83 8.61 24.85
C PRO A 25 23.24 7.93 26.18
N PHE A 26 22.36 7.92 27.19
CA PHE A 26 22.65 7.39 28.53
C PHE A 26 22.18 5.95 28.74
N GLU A 27 21.36 5.42 27.83
CA GLU A 27 20.91 4.04 27.85
C GLU A 27 21.88 3.08 27.15
N GLU A 28 21.74 1.79 27.43
CA GLU A 28 22.54 0.75 26.79
C GLU A 28 22.28 0.71 25.26
N GLU A 29 23.31 0.33 24.50
CA GLU A 29 23.26 0.32 23.03
C GLU A 29 22.15 -0.59 22.47
N GLU A 30 21.76 -1.61 23.25
CA GLU A 30 20.76 -2.62 22.92
C GLU A 30 19.32 -2.08 22.90
N VAL A 31 19.06 -0.95 23.60
CA VAL A 31 17.75 -0.27 23.63
C VAL A 31 17.71 1.00 22.77
N GLY A 32 18.76 1.25 21.97
CA GLY A 32 18.86 2.37 21.03
C GLY A 32 20.08 3.24 21.28
N GLY A 33 20.31 3.64 22.53
CA GLY A 33 21.52 4.37 22.94
C GLY A 33 21.83 5.59 22.05
N HIS A 34 23.13 5.79 21.78
CA HIS A 34 23.67 6.75 20.80
C HIS A 34 23.42 6.36 19.32
N ARG A 35 22.87 5.18 19.03
CA ARG A 35 22.53 4.73 17.66
C ARG A 35 21.12 5.13 17.23
N GLY A 36 20.31 5.60 18.18
CA GLY A 36 18.91 5.94 17.97
C GLY A 36 17.99 4.73 18.05
N GLY A 37 16.70 4.98 18.20
CA GLY A 37 15.65 3.97 18.33
C GLY A 37 14.43 4.59 19.01
N ALA A 38 13.22 4.10 18.73
CA ALA A 38 12.03 4.69 19.32
C ALA A 38 12.11 4.66 20.85
N MET A 39 12.38 5.81 21.46
CA MET A 39 12.41 5.92 22.92
C MET A 39 11.00 5.88 23.45
N GLU A 40 10.76 5.05 24.46
CA GLU A 40 9.47 4.96 25.14
C GLU A 40 9.19 6.22 26.00
N GLN A 41 10.24 6.93 26.40
CA GLN A 41 10.16 8.18 27.16
C GLN A 41 11.14 9.24 26.62
N LEU A 42 10.61 10.44 26.39
CA LEU A 42 11.42 11.62 26.08
C LEU A 42 12.05 12.13 27.38
N LEU A 43 13.27 11.68 27.67
CA LEU A 43 14.04 12.26 28.76
C LEU A 43 14.59 13.63 28.32
N PRO A 44 14.61 14.64 29.21
CA PRO A 44 15.27 15.91 28.91
C PRO A 44 16.78 15.66 28.78
N ILE A 45 17.25 15.54 27.54
CA ILE A 45 18.68 15.40 27.24
C ILE A 45 19.33 16.76 27.51
N ASN A 46 20.29 16.78 28.43
CA ASN A 46 21.11 17.97 28.64
C ASN A 46 22.09 18.11 27.48
N THR A 47 21.77 18.97 26.51
CA THR A 47 22.57 19.21 25.31
C THR A 47 24.02 19.63 25.61
N ALA A 48 24.29 20.20 26.80
CA ALA A 48 25.65 20.53 27.22
C ALA A 48 26.55 19.30 27.34
N GLN A 49 26.00 18.16 27.78
CA GLN A 49 26.77 16.90 27.89
C GLN A 49 27.09 16.30 26.52
N CYS A 50 26.23 16.53 25.53
CA CYS A 50 26.51 16.12 24.16
C CYS A 50 27.65 16.96 23.55
N GLN A 51 27.72 18.25 23.88
CA GLN A 51 28.71 19.17 23.34
C GLN A 51 30.15 18.81 23.75
N ASP A 52 30.34 18.15 24.90
CA ASP A 52 31.67 17.70 25.37
C ASP A 52 32.32 16.68 24.41
N CYS A 53 31.51 15.86 23.73
CA CYS A 53 31.98 14.90 22.72
C CYS A 53 31.85 15.43 21.28
N HIS A 54 30.90 16.33 21.03
CA HIS A 54 30.60 16.90 19.70
C HIS A 54 31.18 18.31 19.52
N ASP A 55 32.38 18.57 20.06
CA ASP A 55 33.05 19.87 20.07
C ASP A 55 33.30 20.45 18.66
N GLY A 56 33.44 19.58 17.66
CA GLY A 56 33.57 19.94 16.25
C GLY A 56 32.29 20.47 15.59
N LEU A 57 31.15 20.46 16.30
CA LEU A 57 29.88 21.04 15.86
C LEU A 57 29.31 21.93 16.97
N PRO A 58 29.65 23.24 17.00
CA PRO A 58 29.15 24.13 18.03
C PRO A 58 27.63 24.27 17.94
N GLY A 59 26.96 24.33 19.09
CA GLY A 59 25.51 24.49 19.13
C GLY A 59 24.75 23.18 18.92
N TRP A 60 25.34 22.05 19.33
CA TRP A 60 24.71 20.74 19.21
C TRP A 60 23.31 20.71 19.83
N MET A 61 22.34 20.20 19.08
CA MET A 61 20.96 20.03 19.53
C MET A 61 20.33 18.76 18.96
N VAL A 62 19.38 18.20 19.71
CA VAL A 62 18.53 17.10 19.26
C VAL A 62 17.24 17.73 18.70
N PRO A 63 16.72 17.26 17.55
CA PRO A 63 15.45 17.77 17.03
C PRO A 63 14.31 17.54 18.04
N PRO A 64 13.26 18.38 18.06
CA PRO A 64 12.07 18.15 18.88
C PRO A 64 11.52 16.74 18.65
N LEU A 65 11.62 15.90 19.68
CA LEU A 65 11.42 14.47 19.54
C LEU A 65 9.97 14.07 19.29
N GLU A 66 8.97 14.90 19.59
CA GLU A 66 7.57 14.55 19.24
C GLU A 66 7.30 14.73 17.74
N ASP A 67 7.85 15.80 17.15
CA ASP A 67 7.49 16.23 15.80
C ASP A 67 8.46 15.73 14.73
N LEU A 68 9.71 15.42 15.09
CA LEU A 68 10.78 15.13 14.13
C LEU A 68 11.34 13.71 14.17
N LEU A 69 10.67 12.76 14.82
CA LEU A 69 11.04 11.36 14.80
C LEU A 69 10.77 10.69 13.45
N PHE A 70 11.75 9.96 12.92
CA PHE A 70 11.62 9.15 11.71
C PHE A 70 11.37 7.67 11.98
N VAL A 71 11.79 7.17 13.15
CA VAL A 71 11.61 5.76 13.51
C VAL A 71 10.13 5.44 13.63
N GLY A 72 9.74 4.27 13.10
CA GLY A 72 8.35 3.81 13.11
C GLY A 72 7.46 4.45 12.03
N LYS A 73 7.95 5.46 11.29
CA LYS A 73 7.16 6.13 10.26
C LYS A 73 7.35 5.50 8.88
N ASN A 74 6.24 5.33 8.17
CA ASN A 74 6.21 5.00 6.75
C ASN A 74 6.51 6.25 5.88
N ASP A 75 6.62 6.06 4.57
CA ASP A 75 6.98 7.16 3.65
C ASP A 75 5.92 8.27 3.60
N GLU A 76 4.65 7.93 3.80
CA GLU A 76 3.55 8.91 3.80
C GLU A 76 3.59 9.77 5.08
N GLU A 77 3.80 9.13 6.22
CA GLU A 77 3.93 9.80 7.51
C GLU A 77 5.14 10.74 7.53
N LEU A 78 6.28 10.29 7.00
CA LEU A 78 7.46 11.14 6.83
C LEU A 78 7.17 12.30 5.87
N CYS A 79 6.48 12.07 4.76
CA CYS A 79 6.11 13.13 3.83
C CYS A 79 5.24 14.20 4.49
N LEU A 80 4.21 13.77 5.23
CA LEU A 80 3.32 14.66 5.95
C LEU A 80 4.07 15.42 7.04
N GLN A 81 4.96 14.76 7.77
CA GLN A 81 5.81 15.38 8.77
C GLN A 81 6.69 16.49 8.18
N MET A 82 7.38 16.22 7.06
CA MET A 82 8.22 17.23 6.42
C MET A 82 7.42 18.46 5.99
N LYS A 83 6.21 18.25 5.46
CA LYS A 83 5.31 19.36 5.08
C LYS A 83 4.68 20.07 6.28
N HIS A 84 4.54 19.39 7.41
CA HIS A 84 4.03 20.00 8.63
C HIS A 84 5.06 20.91 9.27
N HIS A 85 6.32 20.45 9.31
CA HIS A 85 7.41 21.21 9.94
C HIS A 85 7.89 22.37 9.07
N GLU A 86 8.08 22.13 7.78
CA GLU A 86 8.53 23.15 6.83
C GLU A 86 7.32 23.85 6.23
N LYS A 87 7.22 25.17 6.42
CA LYS A 87 6.04 25.94 5.99
C LYS A 87 5.89 25.99 4.48
N THR A 88 7.00 25.96 3.76
CA THR A 88 7.04 26.00 2.30
C THR A 88 8.05 25.00 1.75
N GLY A 89 7.90 24.65 0.47
CA GLY A 89 8.89 23.80 -0.19
C GLY A 89 10.26 24.48 -0.32
N ALA A 90 10.31 25.80 -0.38
CA ALA A 90 11.57 26.55 -0.36
C ALA A 90 12.26 26.42 1.01
N ASP A 91 11.51 26.49 2.10
CA ASP A 91 12.04 26.28 3.46
C ASP A 91 12.60 24.86 3.59
N PHE A 92 11.86 23.83 3.13
CA PHE A 92 12.34 22.45 3.15
C PHE A 92 13.64 22.24 2.35
N VAL A 93 13.72 22.78 1.14
CA VAL A 93 14.94 22.70 0.33
C VAL A 93 16.08 23.47 1.00
N GLY A 94 15.77 24.66 1.56
CA GLY A 94 16.71 25.49 2.31
C GLY A 94 17.26 24.75 3.51
N HIS A 95 16.40 24.08 4.29
CA HIS A 95 16.77 23.26 5.43
C HIS A 95 17.68 22.11 5.00
N ILE A 96 17.37 21.36 3.94
CA ILE A 96 18.27 20.29 3.47
C ILE A 96 19.63 20.82 3.01
N PHE A 97 19.65 22.00 2.40
CA PHE A 97 20.85 22.60 1.84
C PHE A 97 21.75 23.27 2.89
N ASN A 98 21.15 23.95 3.87
CA ASN A 98 21.84 24.88 4.77
C ASN A 98 21.43 24.75 6.25
N ASP A 99 20.57 23.77 6.58
CA ASP A 99 20.12 23.33 7.92
C ASP A 99 19.49 24.43 8.79
N HIS A 100 20.28 25.43 9.20
CA HIS A 100 19.89 26.48 10.14
C HIS A 100 20.31 27.90 9.77
N ASP A 101 20.68 28.17 8.51
CA ASP A 101 21.20 29.47 8.04
C ASP A 101 22.44 30.01 8.78
N ASP A 102 22.91 29.31 9.81
CA ASP A 102 24.15 29.53 10.53
C ASP A 102 25.24 28.66 9.88
N ALA A 103 26.26 29.33 9.34
CA ALA A 103 27.41 28.67 8.74
C ALA A 103 28.16 27.73 9.70
N ASN A 104 27.94 27.87 11.02
CA ASN A 104 28.60 27.07 12.05
C ASN A 104 27.80 25.82 12.46
N VAL A 105 26.50 25.75 12.12
CA VAL A 105 25.61 24.64 12.53
C VAL A 105 25.05 23.95 11.28
N GLN A 106 25.70 22.86 10.88
CA GLN A 106 25.38 22.11 9.67
C GLN A 106 25.26 20.60 9.99
N PHE A 107 24.24 20.21 10.75
CA PHE A 107 23.98 18.82 11.15
C PHE A 107 23.77 17.92 9.94
N ILE A 108 23.06 18.36 8.91
CA ILE A 108 22.86 17.57 7.70
C ILE A 108 24.20 17.30 7.01
N ALA A 109 25.04 18.33 6.85
CA ALA A 109 26.37 18.17 6.28
C ALA A 109 27.25 17.23 7.12
N ALA A 110 27.17 17.34 8.45
CA ALA A 110 27.85 16.43 9.38
C ALA A 110 27.35 14.98 9.24
N GLY A 111 26.04 14.78 9.08
CA GLY A 111 25.45 13.47 8.80
C GLY A 111 26.05 12.83 7.54
N PHE A 112 26.29 13.61 6.48
CA PHE A 112 26.93 13.14 5.25
C PHE A 112 28.45 12.89 5.37
N LYS A 113 29.14 13.45 6.37
CA LYS A 113 30.51 13.02 6.70
C LYS A 113 30.52 11.59 7.24
N GLY A 114 29.45 11.21 7.94
CA GLY A 114 29.25 9.86 8.51
C GLY A 114 30.09 9.59 9.74
N ASP A 115 30.84 10.57 10.23
CA ASP A 115 31.76 10.51 11.37
C ASP A 115 31.07 10.81 12.71
N ARG A 116 29.73 10.84 12.73
CA ARG A 116 28.91 11.14 13.91
C ARG A 116 29.27 12.49 14.55
N ALA A 117 29.80 13.44 13.76
CA ALA A 117 30.31 14.72 14.25
C ALA A 117 31.43 14.57 15.32
N LEU A 118 32.19 13.47 15.28
CA LEU A 118 33.36 13.23 16.16
C LEU A 118 34.69 13.62 15.50
N GLY A 119 34.71 13.84 14.18
CA GLY A 119 35.93 14.20 13.45
C GLY A 119 37.07 13.20 13.67
N GLU A 120 38.21 13.67 14.15
CA GLU A 120 39.37 12.80 14.45
C GLU A 120 39.12 11.86 15.64
N GLY A 121 38.24 12.25 16.57
CA GLY A 121 37.89 11.48 17.77
C GLY A 121 37.12 10.19 17.47
N LEU A 122 36.67 9.98 16.22
CA LEU A 122 36.01 8.74 15.79
C LEU A 122 36.88 7.50 16.09
N LYS A 123 38.21 7.63 16.02
CA LYS A 123 39.17 6.55 16.30
C LYS A 123 39.25 6.18 17.78
N ASP A 124 38.98 7.13 18.66
CA ASP A 124 39.04 6.91 20.12
C ASP A 124 37.93 5.96 20.59
N TYR A 125 36.89 5.80 19.78
CA TYR A 125 35.75 4.92 20.03
C TYR A 125 35.72 3.66 19.15
N ASP A 126 36.79 3.38 18.38
CA ASP A 126 36.84 2.27 17.41
C ASP A 126 35.66 2.27 16.41
N LEU A 127 35.21 3.47 16.02
CA LEU A 127 34.12 3.67 15.08
C LEU A 127 34.65 3.93 13.68
N VAL A 128 33.84 3.58 12.67
CA VAL A 128 34.10 3.88 11.26
C VAL A 128 33.05 4.85 10.72
N ALA A 129 33.48 5.70 9.79
CA ALA A 129 32.58 6.65 9.16
C ALA A 129 31.61 5.90 8.23
N GLU A 130 30.32 6.01 8.51
CA GLU A 130 29.27 5.35 7.74
C GLU A 130 28.43 6.42 7.04
N LYS A 131 28.68 6.67 5.76
CA LYS A 131 28.00 7.75 5.04
C LYS A 131 26.62 7.28 4.52
N PRO A 132 25.60 8.15 4.57
CA PRO A 132 24.36 7.92 3.82
C PRO A 132 24.64 7.72 2.32
N PRO A 133 23.73 7.08 1.58
CA PRO A 133 23.88 6.91 0.14
C PRO A 133 23.88 8.27 -0.58
N GLY A 134 24.94 8.54 -1.36
CA GLY A 134 25.08 9.76 -2.16
C GLY A 134 25.73 10.93 -1.43
N THR A 135 25.40 12.16 -1.85
CA THR A 135 25.91 13.41 -1.26
C THR A 135 24.75 14.32 -0.83
N GLN A 136 25.03 15.29 0.05
CA GLN A 136 24.04 16.30 0.44
C GLN A 136 23.50 17.07 -0.77
N ALA A 137 24.36 17.39 -1.75
CA ALA A 137 23.93 18.03 -3.00
C ALA A 137 22.92 17.16 -3.76
N GLN A 138 23.16 15.85 -3.85
CA GLN A 138 22.21 14.93 -4.49
C GLN A 138 20.89 14.81 -3.72
N LEU A 139 20.93 14.84 -2.37
CA LEU A 139 19.71 14.90 -1.57
C LEU A 139 18.95 16.21 -1.82
N THR A 140 19.66 17.33 -1.89
CA THR A 140 19.09 18.65 -2.20
C THR A 140 18.44 18.66 -3.59
N ASP A 141 19.07 18.06 -4.59
CA ASP A 141 18.50 17.97 -5.94
C ASP A 141 17.20 17.14 -5.95
N LYS A 142 17.15 16.03 -5.20
CA LYS A 142 15.94 15.23 -5.02
C LYS A 142 14.84 16.02 -4.30
N ALA A 143 15.20 16.78 -3.27
CA ALA A 143 14.29 17.66 -2.55
C ALA A 143 13.69 18.74 -3.46
N ARG A 144 14.52 19.40 -4.28
CA ARG A 144 14.07 20.37 -5.28
C ARG A 144 13.11 19.75 -6.28
N LYS A 145 13.47 18.60 -6.86
CA LYS A 145 12.61 17.85 -7.78
C LYS A 145 11.27 17.50 -7.15
N TRP A 146 11.25 17.09 -5.88
CA TRP A 146 10.01 16.79 -5.17
C TRP A 146 9.15 18.06 -5.00
N VAL A 147 9.72 19.16 -4.54
CA VAL A 147 9.02 20.44 -4.37
C VAL A 147 8.50 20.98 -5.71
N GLU A 148 9.31 20.93 -6.77
CA GLU A 148 8.90 21.31 -8.13
C GLU A 148 7.71 20.47 -8.63
N THR A 149 7.70 19.17 -8.32
CA THR A 149 6.59 18.27 -8.68
C THR A 149 5.30 18.64 -7.95
N LEU A 150 5.40 19.18 -6.73
CA LEU A 150 4.22 19.60 -5.95
C LEU A 150 3.66 20.95 -6.43
N GLY A 151 4.51 21.84 -6.97
CA GLY A 151 4.11 23.20 -7.32
C GLY A 151 3.50 23.94 -6.11
N ASP A 152 2.33 24.53 -6.30
CA ASP A 152 1.58 25.21 -5.22
C ASP A 152 0.98 24.22 -4.18
N GLY A 153 1.10 22.91 -4.39
CA GLY A 153 0.58 21.84 -3.53
C GLY A 153 1.45 21.49 -2.30
N TYR A 154 2.40 22.35 -1.94
CA TYR A 154 3.17 22.18 -0.70
C TYR A 154 2.33 22.59 0.52
N THR A 155 1.39 21.74 0.90
CA THR A 155 0.56 21.89 2.11
C THR A 155 0.52 20.56 2.86
N ALA A 156 0.39 20.58 4.18
CA ALA A 156 0.18 19.37 4.98
C ALA A 156 -1.31 18.98 5.00
N SER A 157 -1.89 18.70 3.82
CA SER A 157 -3.28 18.21 3.70
C SER A 157 -3.31 16.74 3.25
N PRO A 158 -4.40 15.98 3.49
CA PRO A 158 -4.54 14.62 2.96
C PRO A 158 -4.39 14.55 1.44
N GLU A 159 -4.78 15.61 0.73
CA GLU A 159 -4.72 15.75 -0.73
C GLU A 159 -3.33 16.16 -1.24
N CYS A 160 -2.35 16.36 -0.36
CA CYS A 160 -1.06 16.94 -0.73
C CYS A 160 -0.12 15.99 -1.51
N GLY A 161 -0.61 14.82 -1.93
CA GLY A 161 0.16 13.83 -2.68
C GLY A 161 1.19 13.06 -1.84
N CYS A 162 1.11 13.18 -0.50
CA CYS A 162 1.80 12.31 0.46
C CYS A 162 1.06 10.98 0.67
N VAL A 163 -0.27 11.01 0.69
CA VAL A 163 -1.09 9.79 0.83
C VAL A 163 -1.12 9.07 -0.52
N LYS A 164 -0.77 7.77 -0.56
CA LYS A 164 -0.97 6.96 -1.76
C LYS A 164 -2.48 6.83 -1.99
N PRO A 165 -2.98 7.09 -3.21
CA PRO A 165 -4.40 6.99 -3.47
C PRO A 165 -4.87 5.56 -3.23
N SER A 166 -5.90 5.39 -2.40
CA SER A 166 -6.63 4.13 -2.32
C SER A 166 -7.27 3.86 -3.68
N LEU A 167 -7.16 2.64 -4.21
CA LEU A 167 -7.76 2.30 -5.49
C LEU A 167 -9.16 1.74 -5.25
N LYS A 168 -10.18 2.51 -5.63
CA LYS A 168 -11.55 2.02 -5.60
C LYS A 168 -11.85 1.30 -6.91
N LEU A 169 -12.38 0.08 -6.79
CA LEU A 169 -12.80 -0.74 -7.91
C LEU A 169 -14.30 -0.99 -7.82
N GLU A 170 -14.98 -0.86 -8.94
CA GLU A 170 -16.31 -1.42 -9.16
C GLU A 170 -16.14 -2.73 -9.92
N ILE A 171 -16.64 -3.83 -9.35
CA ILE A 171 -16.55 -5.16 -9.90
C ILE A 171 -17.95 -5.64 -10.22
N ARG A 172 -18.13 -6.12 -11.45
CA ARG A 172 -19.32 -6.82 -11.91
C ARG A 172 -18.91 -8.22 -12.32
N HIS A 173 -19.49 -9.22 -11.69
CA HIS A 173 -19.17 -10.62 -11.99
C HIS A 173 -20.45 -11.38 -12.33
N ARG A 174 -20.49 -11.90 -13.54
CA ARG A 174 -21.55 -12.75 -14.06
C ARG A 174 -21.03 -14.17 -14.25
N SER A 175 -21.68 -15.10 -13.58
CA SER A 175 -21.52 -16.55 -13.79
C SER A 175 -22.75 -17.08 -14.51
N ALA A 176 -22.55 -17.93 -15.51
CA ALA A 176 -23.64 -18.63 -16.16
C ALA A 176 -23.15 -19.96 -16.73
N ASP A 177 -23.97 -21.00 -16.60
CA ASP A 177 -23.72 -22.26 -17.31
C ASP A 177 -23.81 -22.05 -18.83
N ASN A 178 -22.91 -22.74 -19.53
CA ASN A 178 -22.92 -22.80 -20.98
C ASN A 178 -24.02 -23.77 -21.42
N THR A 179 -25.18 -23.21 -21.74
CA THR A 179 -26.35 -23.98 -22.19
C THR A 179 -26.11 -24.84 -23.44
N ASN A 180 -25.00 -24.62 -24.15
CA ASN A 180 -24.58 -25.44 -25.30
C ASN A 180 -23.66 -26.60 -24.92
N ASP A 181 -23.33 -26.81 -23.64
CA ASP A 181 -22.55 -27.96 -23.22
C ASP A 181 -23.36 -29.28 -23.26
N ALA A 182 -22.67 -30.42 -23.39
CA ALA A 182 -23.28 -31.73 -23.36
C ALA A 182 -24.04 -32.00 -22.06
N SER A 183 -23.56 -31.51 -20.91
CA SER A 183 -24.24 -31.63 -19.63
C SER A 183 -25.56 -30.85 -19.61
N SER A 184 -25.57 -29.55 -19.92
CA SER A 184 -26.80 -28.76 -20.01
C SER A 184 -27.80 -29.36 -21.00
N ARG A 185 -27.34 -29.84 -22.17
CA ARG A 185 -28.20 -30.55 -23.14
C ARG A 185 -28.75 -31.88 -22.64
N ALA A 186 -28.04 -32.57 -21.73
CA ALA A 186 -28.54 -33.79 -21.08
C ALA A 186 -29.62 -33.51 -20.02
N GLY A 187 -30.03 -32.24 -19.84
CA GLY A 187 -31.10 -31.83 -18.93
C GLY A 187 -30.61 -31.59 -17.51
N HIS A 188 -29.32 -31.28 -17.34
CA HIS A 188 -28.80 -30.76 -16.10
C HIS A 188 -29.35 -29.34 -15.82
N VAL A 189 -29.16 -28.92 -14.57
CA VAL A 189 -29.58 -27.62 -14.07
C VAL A 189 -28.62 -26.57 -14.61
N ASP A 190 -29.14 -25.48 -15.16
CA ASP A 190 -28.37 -24.30 -15.53
C ASP A 190 -28.50 -23.24 -14.43
N PHE A 191 -27.37 -22.78 -13.93
CA PHE A 191 -27.26 -21.68 -13.00
C PHE A 191 -26.84 -20.41 -13.73
N SER A 192 -27.41 -19.27 -13.33
CA SER A 192 -26.86 -17.96 -13.70
C SER A 192 -27.03 -16.96 -12.57
N GLY A 193 -25.98 -16.19 -12.30
CA GLY A 193 -25.98 -15.19 -11.25
C GLY A 193 -25.13 -14.00 -11.65
N GLU A 194 -25.50 -12.83 -11.14
CA GLU A 194 -24.73 -11.61 -11.34
C GLU A 194 -24.65 -10.85 -10.02
N VAL A 195 -23.44 -10.41 -9.68
CA VAL A 195 -23.18 -9.51 -8.55
C VAL A 195 -22.46 -8.28 -9.03
N LYS A 196 -22.71 -7.17 -8.32
CA LYS A 196 -22.03 -5.90 -8.53
C LYS A 196 -21.68 -5.33 -7.17
N PHE A 197 -20.42 -4.99 -6.95
CA PHE A 197 -19.94 -4.44 -5.69
C PHE A 197 -18.78 -3.48 -5.90
N GLU A 198 -18.52 -2.64 -4.91
CA GLU A 198 -17.35 -1.77 -4.86
C GLU A 198 -16.39 -2.26 -3.78
N VAL A 199 -15.10 -2.14 -4.03
CA VAL A 199 -14.05 -2.51 -3.09
C VAL A 199 -12.92 -1.49 -3.14
N THR A 200 -12.34 -1.19 -1.98
CA THR A 200 -11.18 -0.29 -1.88
C THR A 200 -9.94 -1.11 -1.61
N LEU A 201 -9.01 -1.12 -2.57
CA LEU A 201 -7.70 -1.74 -2.37
C LEU A 201 -6.84 -0.82 -1.51
N VAL A 202 -6.33 -1.37 -0.41
CA VAL A 202 -5.44 -0.67 0.53
C VAL A 202 -3.99 -1.12 0.33
N PRO A 203 -2.99 -0.23 0.48
CA PRO A 203 -1.59 -0.63 0.44
C PRO A 203 -1.28 -1.74 1.45
N VAL A 204 -0.42 -2.68 1.08
CA VAL A 204 -0.03 -3.80 1.95
C VAL A 204 1.26 -3.46 2.69
N GLU A 205 1.20 -3.45 4.02
CA GLU A 205 2.35 -3.22 4.88
C GLU A 205 3.42 -4.32 4.70
N GLY A 206 4.70 -3.93 4.72
CA GLY A 206 5.84 -4.85 4.60
C GLY A 206 6.13 -5.35 3.18
N LEU A 207 5.28 -5.03 2.20
CA LEU A 207 5.56 -5.28 0.78
C LEU A 207 6.14 -4.03 0.09
N PRO A 208 6.85 -4.20 -1.04
CA PRO A 208 7.29 -3.07 -1.85
C PRO A 208 6.14 -2.13 -2.24
N ASP A 209 6.48 -0.89 -2.58
CA ASP A 209 5.49 0.08 -3.03
C ASP A 209 4.69 -0.42 -4.25
N GLY A 210 3.38 -0.13 -4.21
CA GLY A 210 2.44 -0.47 -5.28
C GLY A 210 1.63 -1.75 -5.04
N TRP A 211 1.95 -2.56 -4.03
CA TRP A 211 1.11 -3.70 -3.65
C TRP A 211 -0.11 -3.27 -2.84
N HIS A 212 -1.28 -3.75 -3.23
CA HIS A 212 -2.55 -3.46 -2.58
C HIS A 212 -3.38 -4.73 -2.39
N ARG A 213 -4.23 -4.75 -1.36
CA ARG A 213 -5.14 -5.86 -1.06
C ARG A 213 -6.54 -5.35 -0.72
N ALA A 214 -7.55 -6.16 -1.01
CA ALA A 214 -8.84 -6.08 -0.34
C ALA A 214 -9.46 -7.45 -0.19
N ASP A 215 -10.24 -7.62 0.87
CA ASP A 215 -11.05 -8.81 1.11
C ASP A 215 -12.51 -8.36 1.26
N THR A 216 -13.46 -9.12 0.72
CA THR A 216 -14.90 -8.83 0.88
C THR A 216 -15.72 -10.11 0.80
N THR A 217 -16.88 -10.12 1.45
CA THR A 217 -17.85 -11.21 1.37
C THR A 217 -19.12 -10.71 0.73
N LEU A 218 -19.70 -11.48 -0.17
CA LEU A 218 -20.96 -11.13 -0.82
C LEU A 218 -21.91 -12.32 -0.92
N HIS A 219 -23.20 -12.01 -1.06
CA HIS A 219 -24.24 -13.01 -1.30
C HIS A 219 -24.67 -12.95 -2.77
N ARG A 220 -24.44 -14.03 -3.52
CA ARG A 220 -24.85 -14.17 -4.92
C ARG A 220 -26.21 -14.85 -5.01
N PRO A 221 -27.25 -14.17 -5.50
CA PRO A 221 -28.46 -14.85 -5.96
C PRO A 221 -28.20 -15.57 -7.28
N LEU A 222 -28.61 -16.84 -7.35
CA LEU A 222 -28.53 -17.68 -8.53
C LEU A 222 -29.93 -17.99 -9.04
N ARG A 223 -30.15 -17.70 -10.32
CA ARG A 223 -31.29 -18.19 -11.07
C ARG A 223 -31.02 -19.61 -11.53
N VAL A 224 -32.00 -20.47 -11.31
CA VAL A 224 -31.95 -21.89 -11.68
C VAL A 224 -32.95 -22.16 -12.80
N ASP A 225 -32.46 -22.43 -13.99
CA ASP A 225 -33.24 -22.87 -15.14
C ASP A 225 -32.92 -24.35 -15.44
N LEU A 226 -33.88 -25.12 -15.95
CA LEU A 226 -33.68 -26.54 -16.29
C LEU A 226 -34.06 -26.74 -17.75
N VAL A 227 -33.07 -27.05 -18.59
CA VAL A 227 -33.19 -27.03 -20.06
C VAL A 227 -34.31 -27.92 -20.60
N ASN A 228 -34.62 -29.03 -19.92
CA ASN A 228 -35.51 -30.08 -20.43
C ASN A 228 -36.73 -30.41 -19.55
N ARG A 229 -37.02 -29.62 -18.49
CA ARG A 229 -38.17 -29.88 -17.60
C ARG A 229 -38.84 -28.57 -17.21
N HIS A 230 -40.16 -28.56 -17.03
CA HIS A 230 -40.93 -27.41 -16.49
C HIS A 230 -40.62 -27.18 -15.00
N CYS A 231 -39.35 -26.96 -14.69
CA CYS A 231 -38.84 -26.72 -13.35
C CYS A 231 -38.35 -25.29 -13.24
N ARG A 232 -38.50 -24.72 -12.05
CA ARG A 232 -37.91 -23.44 -11.68
C ARG A 232 -37.36 -23.58 -10.28
N GLY A 233 -36.20 -22.99 -10.05
CA GLY A 233 -35.58 -22.97 -8.74
C GLY A 233 -34.99 -21.61 -8.43
N GLU A 234 -34.61 -21.48 -7.17
CA GLU A 234 -33.79 -20.39 -6.68
C GLU A 234 -32.63 -21.03 -5.92
N ALA A 235 -31.45 -20.47 -6.13
CA ALA A 235 -30.26 -20.82 -5.39
C ALA A 235 -29.53 -19.56 -4.98
N SER A 236 -28.59 -19.70 -4.06
CA SER A 236 -27.71 -18.65 -3.63
C SER A 236 -26.41 -19.24 -3.12
N GLN A 237 -25.38 -18.41 -3.11
CA GLN A 237 -24.05 -18.78 -2.65
C GLN A 237 -23.45 -17.56 -1.98
N ASP A 238 -22.83 -17.75 -0.82
CA ASP A 238 -21.97 -16.73 -0.24
C ASP A 238 -20.58 -16.88 -0.87
N GLU A 239 -19.89 -15.78 -1.09
CA GLU A 239 -18.58 -15.78 -1.73
C GLU A 239 -17.62 -14.91 -0.93
N GLU A 240 -16.47 -15.46 -0.58
CA GLU A 240 -15.33 -14.70 -0.09
C GLU A 240 -14.42 -14.33 -1.27
N TRP A 241 -14.19 -13.04 -1.43
CA TRP A 241 -13.36 -12.47 -2.47
C TRP A 241 -12.06 -11.97 -1.86
N ASN A 242 -10.94 -12.50 -2.35
CA ASN A 242 -9.60 -12.06 -2.00
C ASN A 242 -8.97 -11.39 -3.22
N LEU A 243 -8.72 -10.08 -3.15
CA LEU A 243 -8.15 -9.29 -4.23
C LEU A 243 -6.73 -8.84 -3.89
N PHE A 244 -5.80 -9.08 -4.80
CA PHE A 244 -4.40 -8.72 -4.62
C PHE A 244 -3.84 -8.08 -5.89
N GLY A 245 -3.52 -6.80 -5.80
CA GLY A 245 -3.16 -5.95 -6.92
C GLY A 245 -1.76 -5.37 -6.82
N ARG A 246 -1.08 -5.20 -7.96
CA ARG A 246 0.18 -4.45 -8.06
C ARG A 246 0.05 -3.29 -9.04
N VAL A 247 0.26 -2.08 -8.53
CA VAL A 247 0.40 -0.86 -9.33
C VAL A 247 1.80 -0.82 -9.93
N ASN A 248 1.85 -0.76 -11.26
CA ASN A 248 3.05 -0.43 -12.00
C ASN A 248 2.96 1.03 -12.46
N LEU A 249 3.77 1.90 -11.83
CA LEU A 249 3.81 3.33 -12.14
C LEU A 249 4.54 3.67 -13.44
N GLU A 250 5.32 2.74 -14.00
CA GLU A 250 6.00 2.96 -15.29
C GLU A 250 5.05 2.75 -16.46
N THR A 251 4.19 1.72 -16.35
CA THR A 251 3.18 1.40 -17.37
C THR A 251 1.82 2.01 -17.08
N GLU A 252 1.65 2.66 -15.93
CA GLU A 252 0.37 3.18 -15.43
C GLU A 252 -0.73 2.10 -15.43
N THR A 253 -0.43 0.91 -14.91
CA THR A 253 -1.38 -0.21 -14.86
C THR A 253 -1.50 -0.82 -13.47
N LEU A 254 -2.67 -1.35 -13.14
CA LEU A 254 -2.93 -2.25 -12.02
C LEU A 254 -2.99 -3.69 -12.52
N GLU A 255 -2.06 -4.54 -12.10
CA GLU A 255 -2.15 -5.99 -12.27
C GLU A 255 -2.93 -6.59 -11.09
N LEU A 256 -4.19 -6.90 -11.30
CA LEU A 256 -5.10 -7.41 -10.27
C LEU A 256 -5.24 -8.93 -10.40
N ASN A 257 -4.97 -9.65 -9.31
CA ASN A 257 -5.30 -11.05 -9.15
C ASN A 257 -6.45 -11.15 -8.16
N PHE A 258 -7.39 -12.05 -8.38
CA PHE A 258 -8.48 -12.29 -7.44
C PHE A 258 -8.74 -13.79 -7.29
N GLY A 259 -9.09 -14.19 -6.08
CA GLY A 259 -9.62 -15.50 -5.74
C GLY A 259 -11.05 -15.35 -5.24
N ILE A 260 -11.92 -16.28 -5.65
CA ILE A 260 -13.31 -16.36 -5.21
C ILE A 260 -13.46 -17.71 -4.53
N TYR A 261 -13.82 -17.70 -3.26
CA TYR A 261 -14.01 -18.89 -2.45
C TYR A 261 -15.50 -19.00 -2.12
N PRO A 262 -16.21 -19.96 -2.72
CA PRO A 262 -17.62 -20.14 -2.42
C PRO A 262 -17.81 -20.70 -1.02
N GLU A 263 -18.80 -20.16 -0.32
CA GLU A 263 -19.27 -20.60 0.98
C GLU A 263 -20.80 -20.79 0.96
N GLU A 264 -21.30 -21.64 1.86
CA GLU A 264 -22.72 -21.85 2.11
C GLU A 264 -23.63 -21.94 0.86
N GLU A 265 -23.32 -22.89 -0.03
CA GLU A 265 -24.16 -23.17 -1.20
C GLU A 265 -25.55 -23.67 -0.78
N ARG A 266 -26.59 -22.94 -1.17
CA ARG A 266 -27.99 -23.29 -0.87
C ARG A 266 -28.82 -23.15 -2.12
N GLY A 267 -29.56 -24.18 -2.50
CA GLY A 267 -30.52 -24.06 -3.59
C GLY A 267 -31.60 -25.10 -3.55
N SER A 268 -32.70 -24.81 -4.23
CA SER A 268 -33.72 -25.81 -4.51
C SER A 268 -34.39 -25.55 -5.86
N ALA A 269 -34.71 -26.63 -6.57
CA ALA A 269 -35.53 -26.58 -7.77
C ALA A 269 -36.86 -27.28 -7.53
N THR A 270 -37.95 -26.65 -7.96
CA THR A 270 -39.29 -27.27 -8.00
C THR A 270 -39.64 -27.61 -9.44
N CYS A 271 -39.94 -28.88 -9.67
CA CYS A 271 -40.32 -29.46 -10.95
C CYS A 271 -41.80 -29.82 -10.99
N ARG A 272 -42.48 -29.51 -12.10
CA ARG A 272 -43.86 -29.95 -12.35
C ARG A 272 -43.93 -30.88 -13.55
N THR A 273 -44.29 -32.14 -13.33
CA THR A 273 -44.41 -33.17 -14.39
C THR A 273 -45.70 -33.95 -14.21
N GLY A 274 -46.59 -33.93 -15.20
CA GLY A 274 -47.82 -34.74 -15.17
C GLY A 274 -48.75 -34.48 -13.97
N GLY A 275 -48.74 -33.26 -13.42
CA GLY A 275 -49.52 -32.90 -12.22
C GLY A 275 -48.82 -33.18 -10.88
N HIS A 276 -47.65 -33.83 -10.87
CA HIS A 276 -46.83 -34.00 -9.68
C HIS A 276 -45.88 -32.80 -9.49
N VAL A 277 -45.69 -32.38 -8.24
CA VAL A 277 -44.73 -31.33 -7.84
C VAL A 277 -43.65 -31.99 -6.99
N ASP A 278 -42.40 -31.89 -7.43
CA ASP A 278 -41.22 -32.42 -6.74
C ASP A 278 -40.22 -31.28 -6.49
N THR A 279 -39.69 -31.17 -5.28
CA THR A 279 -38.71 -30.14 -4.90
C THR A 279 -37.44 -30.82 -4.44
N LYS A 280 -36.31 -30.49 -5.09
CA LYS A 280 -35.01 -31.08 -4.78
C LYS A 280 -34.01 -30.02 -4.33
N PRO A 281 -33.15 -30.31 -3.34
CA PRO A 281 -32.01 -29.46 -3.05
C PRO A 281 -31.04 -29.45 -4.24
N LEU A 282 -30.31 -28.36 -4.37
CA LEU A 282 -29.27 -28.15 -5.37
C LEU A 282 -27.95 -27.84 -4.67
N GLU A 283 -26.86 -28.34 -5.24
CA GLU A 283 -25.48 -28.04 -4.84
C GLU A 283 -24.83 -27.25 -6.00
N PRO A 284 -24.98 -25.93 -6.04
CA PRO A 284 -24.41 -25.08 -7.09
C PRO A 284 -22.88 -25.02 -7.00
N SER A 285 -22.19 -25.91 -7.71
CA SER A 285 -20.73 -25.86 -7.84
C SER A 285 -20.31 -24.85 -8.92
N LEU A 286 -19.89 -23.65 -8.53
CA LEU A 286 -19.27 -22.70 -9.45
C LEU A 286 -17.75 -22.94 -9.56
N PHE A 287 -17.21 -22.77 -10.75
CA PHE A 287 -15.78 -22.97 -11.05
C PHE A 287 -15.00 -21.67 -10.87
N TYR A 288 -13.86 -21.74 -10.18
CA TYR A 288 -13.00 -20.59 -9.97
C TYR A 288 -11.53 -20.97 -10.15
N GLU A 289 -10.88 -20.37 -11.16
CA GLU A 289 -9.43 -20.29 -11.22
C GLU A 289 -8.99 -18.87 -10.86
N MET A 290 -7.86 -18.73 -10.17
CA MET A 290 -7.26 -17.42 -9.94
C MET A 290 -6.88 -16.82 -11.28
N GLU A 291 -7.51 -15.72 -11.64
CA GLU A 291 -7.20 -15.02 -12.89
C GLU A 291 -6.52 -13.69 -12.62
N ARG A 292 -5.75 -13.24 -13.63
CA ARG A 292 -5.09 -11.94 -13.64
C ARG A 292 -5.75 -11.04 -14.67
N ILE A 293 -6.07 -9.82 -14.27
CA ILE A 293 -6.53 -8.75 -15.15
C ILE A 293 -5.61 -7.53 -15.03
N THR A 294 -5.26 -6.91 -16.17
CA THR A 294 -4.45 -5.69 -16.21
C THR A 294 -5.35 -4.50 -16.54
N ILE A 295 -5.44 -3.54 -15.62
CA ILE A 295 -6.34 -2.38 -15.71
C ILE A 295 -5.50 -1.11 -15.88
N PRO A 296 -5.73 -0.28 -16.90
CA PRO A 296 -5.05 1.02 -17.03
C PRO A 296 -5.49 1.99 -15.93
N LEU A 297 -4.55 2.58 -15.20
CA LEU A 297 -4.81 3.52 -14.09
C LEU A 297 -5.36 4.87 -14.56
N ASN A 298 -5.09 5.23 -15.81
CA ASN A 298 -5.55 6.47 -16.44
C ASN A 298 -6.91 6.31 -17.15
N SER A 299 -7.61 5.20 -16.93
CA SER A 299 -8.87 4.89 -17.59
C SER A 299 -9.94 4.44 -16.60
N THR A 300 -11.09 5.11 -16.65
CA THR A 300 -12.33 4.64 -16.01
C THR A 300 -13.12 3.70 -16.91
N ALA A 301 -12.57 3.31 -18.07
CA ALA A 301 -13.20 2.32 -18.93
C ALA A 301 -13.14 0.93 -18.28
N PRO A 302 -14.21 0.13 -18.36
CA PRO A 302 -14.22 -1.21 -17.81
C PRO A 302 -13.26 -2.14 -18.55
N THR A 303 -12.45 -2.89 -17.82
CA THR A 303 -11.66 -4.02 -18.34
C THR A 303 -12.45 -5.30 -18.08
N THR A 304 -12.64 -6.13 -19.12
CA THR A 304 -13.43 -7.37 -19.00
C THR A 304 -12.56 -8.59 -19.27
N LEU A 305 -12.67 -9.56 -18.38
CA LEU A 305 -12.13 -10.90 -18.52
C LEU A 305 -13.28 -11.88 -18.70
N THR A 306 -13.08 -12.89 -19.54
CA THR A 306 -14.06 -13.95 -19.76
C THR A 306 -13.32 -15.28 -19.71
N ALA A 307 -13.72 -16.12 -18.76
CA ALA A 307 -13.22 -17.47 -18.58
C ALA A 307 -14.29 -18.46 -19.04
N THR A 308 -13.85 -19.62 -19.49
CA THR A 308 -14.74 -20.76 -19.73
C THR A 308 -14.09 -21.94 -19.04
N ASP A 309 -14.86 -22.63 -18.21
CA ASP A 309 -14.42 -23.87 -17.56
C ASP A 309 -13.82 -24.80 -18.64
N PRO A 310 -12.63 -25.37 -18.45
CA PRO A 310 -12.04 -26.36 -19.37
C PRO A 310 -12.99 -27.52 -19.72
N SER A 311 -13.91 -27.88 -18.83
CA SER A 311 -14.95 -28.88 -19.08
C SER A 311 -16.05 -28.41 -20.05
N GLY A 312 -16.11 -27.10 -20.32
CA GLY A 312 -17.10 -26.42 -21.15
C GLY A 312 -18.40 -26.07 -20.44
N GLY A 313 -18.55 -26.43 -19.15
CA GLY A 313 -19.78 -26.34 -18.38
C GLY A 313 -20.18 -24.93 -17.96
N ALA A 314 -19.23 -24.10 -17.50
CA ALA A 314 -19.50 -22.74 -17.00
C ALA A 314 -18.79 -21.64 -17.80
N GLN A 315 -19.43 -20.48 -17.90
CA GLN A 315 -18.89 -19.26 -18.49
C GLN A 315 -18.90 -18.12 -17.46
N GLU A 316 -17.71 -17.64 -17.14
CA GLU A 316 -17.50 -16.55 -16.19
C GLU A 316 -17.15 -15.27 -16.94
N ARG A 317 -17.75 -14.16 -16.54
CA ARG A 317 -17.41 -12.83 -17.05
C ARG A 317 -17.24 -11.86 -15.89
N ILE A 318 -16.03 -11.36 -15.75
CA ILE A 318 -15.66 -10.38 -14.73
C ILE A 318 -15.31 -9.08 -15.42
N THR A 319 -16.00 -8.01 -15.03
CA THR A 319 -15.75 -6.66 -15.49
C THR A 319 -15.30 -5.82 -14.31
N VAL A 320 -14.12 -5.22 -14.40
CA VAL A 320 -13.52 -4.37 -13.37
C VAL A 320 -13.36 -2.96 -13.90
N ARG A 321 -13.71 -1.97 -13.09
CA ARG A 321 -13.61 -0.54 -13.42
C ARG A 321 -13.00 0.22 -12.25
N LEU A 322 -12.03 1.10 -12.51
CA LEU A 322 -11.56 2.06 -11.51
C LEU A 322 -12.63 3.14 -11.27
N VAL A 323 -12.89 3.41 -10.00
CA VAL A 323 -13.83 4.45 -9.55
C VAL A 323 -13.00 5.64 -9.05
N GLU A 324 -13.36 6.83 -9.50
CA GLU A 324 -12.77 8.11 -9.06
C GLU A 324 -13.12 8.44 -7.60
#